data_AF-A0A6P5A0A7-F1
#
_entry.id   AF-A0A6P5A0A7-F1
#
_cell.length_a   1.000
_cell.length_b   1.000
_cell.length_c   1.000
_cell.angle_alpha   90.00
_cell.angle_beta   90.00
_cell.angle_gamma   90.00
#
_symmetry.space_group_name_H-M   'P 1'
#
loop_
_entity.id
_entity.type
_entity.pdbx_description
1 polymer ?
#
loop_
_entity_poly.entity_id
_entity_poly.type
_entity_poly.pdbx_seq_one_letter_code
_entity_poly.pdbx_strand_id
1 'polypeptide(L)'
;MYGEKAVELIRQLHRSPDGSMPPFNEDGIRQVLEEMRVLFEQNQADVNKTVEGAPGLFPGVQLRHAALERNKRCLLAYMYVLTVQVSLQLRQ
;
A
#
# COMPACT_ATOMS: atom_id res chain seq x y z
N MET A 1 6.69 -9.24 6.88
CA MET A 1 7.43 -8.53 5.80
C MET A 1 6.63 -7.30 5.39
N TYR A 2 7.27 -6.21 4.95
CA TYR A 2 6.52 -5.00 4.58
C TYR A 2 5.54 -5.24 3.42
N GLY A 3 4.38 -4.60 3.50
CA GLY A 3 3.34 -4.61 2.47
C GLY A 3 2.55 -5.91 2.34
N GLU A 4 2.57 -6.77 3.36
CA GLU A 4 1.72 -7.96 3.40
C GLU A 4 0.22 -7.62 3.34
N LYS A 5 -0.21 -6.61 4.10
CA LYS A 5 -1.60 -6.13 4.09
C LYS A 5 -2.03 -5.56 2.75
N ALA A 6 -1.12 -4.85 2.08
CA ALA A 6 -1.38 -4.32 0.76
C ALA A 6 -1.55 -5.43 -0.28
N VAL A 7 -0.80 -6.52 -0.16
CA VAL A 7 -0.94 -7.71 -1.02
C VAL A 7 -2.22 -8.50 -0.71
N GLU A 8 -2.67 -8.55 0.55
CA GLU A 8 -3.95 -9.17 0.93
C GLU A 8 -5.13 -8.52 0.18
N LEU A 9 -5.14 -7.19 0.04
CA LEU A 9 -6.15 -6.46 -0.75
C LEU A 9 -6.16 -6.89 -2.23
N ILE A 10 -4.98 -7.04 -2.84
CA ILE A 10 -4.88 -7.50 -4.24
C ILE A 10 -5.34 -8.95 -4.38
N ARG A 11 -4.99 -9.81 -3.42
CA ARG A 11 -5.44 -11.21 -3.41
C ARG A 11 -6.95 -11.31 -3.24
N GLN A 12 -7.57 -10.44 -2.44
CA GLN A 12 -9.02 -10.37 -2.32
C GLN A 12 -9.68 -10.10 -3.67
N LEU A 13 -9.18 -9.10 -4.43
CA LEU A 13 -9.68 -8.82 -5.77
C LEU A 13 -9.48 -10.01 -6.72
N HIS A 14 -8.29 -10.61 -6.72
CA HIS A 14 -7.99 -11.74 -7.61
C HIS A 14 -8.86 -12.98 -7.36
N ARG A 15 -9.31 -13.20 -6.12
CA ARG A 15 -10.20 -14.31 -5.77
C ARG A 15 -11.67 -14.03 -6.08
N SER A 16 -12.02 -12.78 -6.36
CA SER A 16 -13.41 -12.41 -6.65
C SER A 16 -13.77 -12.92 -8.05
N PRO A 17 -14.84 -13.71 -8.21
CA PRO A 17 -15.25 -14.21 -9.52
C PRO A 17 -15.55 -13.05 -10.47
N ASP A 18 -15.32 -13.26 -11.77
CA ASP A 18 -15.46 -12.25 -12.81
C ASP A 18 -16.81 -11.54 -12.73
N GLY A 19 -16.77 -10.21 -12.63
CA GLY A 19 -17.97 -9.36 -12.54
C GLY A 19 -18.56 -9.20 -11.13
N SER A 20 -18.07 -9.94 -10.12
CA SER A 20 -18.47 -9.72 -8.73
C SER A 20 -17.61 -8.66 -8.07
N MET A 21 -18.26 -7.70 -7.41
CA MET A 21 -17.59 -6.70 -6.60
C MET A 21 -17.43 -7.24 -5.17
N PRO A 22 -16.19 -7.45 -4.68
CA PRO A 22 -16.01 -7.84 -3.29
C PRO A 22 -16.39 -6.68 -2.36
N PRO A 23 -16.73 -6.97 -1.10
CA PRO A 23 -16.95 -5.93 -0.10
C PRO A 23 -15.74 -5.00 0.03
N PHE A 24 -16.01 -3.70 0.15
CA PHE A 24 -14.99 -2.69 0.40
C PHE A 24 -14.29 -2.96 1.73
N ASN A 25 -12.98 -3.18 1.69
CA ASN A 25 -12.18 -3.57 2.84
C ASN A 25 -11.53 -2.35 3.51
N GLU A 26 -12.36 -1.58 4.22
CA GLU A 26 -11.93 -0.36 4.92
C GLU A 26 -10.82 -0.65 5.95
N ASP A 27 -10.95 -1.72 6.72
CA ASP A 27 -9.96 -2.09 7.73
C ASP A 27 -8.62 -2.45 7.13
N GLY A 28 -8.61 -3.20 6.02
CA GLY A 28 -7.40 -3.52 5.26
C GLY A 28 -6.72 -2.26 4.74
N ILE A 29 -7.48 -1.30 4.21
CA ILE A 29 -6.93 0.00 3.77
C ILE A 29 -6.33 0.75 4.96
N ARG A 30 -7.04 0.86 6.08
CA ARG A 30 -6.58 1.54 7.28
C ARG A 30 -5.27 0.95 7.81
N GLN A 31 -5.16 -0.38 7.83
CA GLN A 31 -3.93 -1.08 8.23
C GLN A 31 -2.75 -0.75 7.30
N VAL A 32 -2.97 -0.70 5.98
CA VAL A 32 -1.91 -0.33 5.02
C VAL A 32 -1.49 1.13 5.19
N LEU A 33 -2.45 2.04 5.39
CA LEU A 33 -2.15 3.46 5.62
C LEU A 33 -1.36 3.67 6.92
N GLU A 34 -1.69 2.94 7.98
CA GLU A 34 -0.95 3.00 9.24
C GLU A 34 0.47 2.43 9.10
N GLU A 35 0.64 1.32 8.37
CA GLU A 35 1.97 0.81 8.03
C GLU A 35 2.78 1.87 7.24
N MET A 36 2.16 2.54 6.27
CA MET A 36 2.81 3.60 5.50
C MET A 36 3.21 4.78 6.38
N ARG A 37 2.37 5.19 7.34
CA ARG A 37 2.70 6.27 8.28
C ARG A 37 3.94 5.91 9.11
N VAL A 38 3.95 4.73 9.72
CA VAL A 38 5.07 4.23 10.54
C VAL A 38 6.35 4.13 9.72
N LEU A 39 6.27 3.56 8.51
CA LEU A 39 7.41 3.46 7.59
C LEU A 39 7.96 4.84 7.23
N PHE A 40 7.09 5.80 6.91
CA PHE A 40 7.48 7.16 6.56
C PHE A 40 8.21 7.87 7.70
N GLU A 41 7.65 7.82 8.92
CA GLU A 41 8.25 8.44 10.11
C GLU A 41 9.64 7.86 10.42
N GLN A 42 9.77 6.53 10.38
CA GLN A 42 11.07 5.87 10.56
C GLN A 42 12.05 6.24 9.45
N ASN A 43 11.56 6.32 8.21
CA ASN A 43 12.40 6.67 7.07
C ASN A 43 12.93 8.10 7.17
N GLN A 44 12.08 9.04 7.58
CA GLN A 44 12.44 10.44 7.78
C GLN A 44 13.49 10.59 8.89
N ALA A 45 13.33 9.86 10.00
CA ALA A 45 14.31 9.86 11.09
C ALA A 45 15.70 9.37 10.61
N ASP A 46 15.76 8.32 9.81
CA ASP A 46 17.03 7.78 9.30
C ASP A 46 17.63 8.65 8.18
N VAL A 47 16.80 9.31 7.37
CA VAL A 47 17.26 10.34 6.41
C VAL A 47 17.92 11.49 7.16
N ASN A 48 17.30 12.03 8.21
CA ASN A 48 17.87 13.12 8.99
C ASN A 48 19.24 12.74 9.58
N LYS A 49 19.36 11.55 10.18
CA LYS A 49 20.65 11.05 10.68
C LYS A 49 21.69 10.89 9.58
N THR A 50 21.28 10.44 8.39
CA THR A 50 22.19 10.33 7.23
C THR A 50 22.71 11.71 6.82
N VAL A 51 21.86 12.73 6.81
CA VAL A 51 22.23 14.13 6.53
C VAL A 51 23.17 14.69 7.60
N GLU A 52 22.99 14.31 8.87
CA GLU A 52 23.88 14.64 9.99
C GLU A 52 25.22 13.88 9.95
N GLY A 53 25.44 13.01 8.96
CA GLY A 53 26.70 12.30 8.74
C GLY A 53 26.76 10.89 9.33
N ALA A 54 25.65 10.34 9.82
CA ALA A 54 25.61 8.95 10.28
C ALA A 54 25.78 7.97 9.10
N PRO A 55 26.81 7.11 9.10
CA PRO A 55 27.06 6.18 8.01
C PRO A 55 26.10 4.98 8.05
N GLY A 56 25.86 4.35 6.89
CA GLY A 56 25.25 3.01 6.81
C GLY A 56 23.72 2.93 6.89
N LEU A 57 23.00 4.05 6.98
CA LEU A 57 21.54 4.06 7.04
C LEU A 57 20.84 4.03 5.67
N PHE A 58 21.56 4.35 4.60
CA PHE A 58 21.01 4.48 3.24
C PHE A 58 20.30 3.21 2.71
N PRO A 59 20.80 1.97 2.92
CA PRO A 59 20.08 0.77 2.48
C PRO A 59 18.72 0.59 3.18
N GLY A 60 18.65 0.89 4.48
CA GLY A 60 17.40 0.88 5.24
C GLY A 60 16.41 1.91 4.72
N VAL A 61 16.91 3.09 4.32
CA VAL A 61 16.10 4.14 3.72
C VAL A 61 15.48 3.69 2.39
N GLN A 62 16.30 3.10 1.51
CA GLN A 62 15.84 2.58 0.23
C GLN A 62 14.81 1.45 0.40
N LEU A 63 15.03 0.54 1.35
CA LEU A 63 14.11 -0.55 1.63
C LEU A 63 12.73 -0.05 2.07
N ARG A 64 12.68 0.90 3.02
CA ARG A 64 11.41 1.48 3.49
C ARG A 64 10.73 2.29 2.38
N HIS A 65 11.50 3.02 1.57
CA HIS A 65 10.96 3.74 0.42
C HIS A 65 10.30 2.80 -0.60
N ALA A 66 10.96 1.71 -0.98
CA ALA A 66 10.40 0.71 -1.89
C ALA A 66 9.12 0.06 -1.31
N ALA A 67 9.07 -0.17 0.01
CA ALA A 67 7.87 -0.66 0.68
C ALA A 67 6.71 0.35 0.60
N LEU A 68 6.97 1.65 0.81
CA LEU A 68 5.97 2.71 0.65
C LEU A 68 5.42 2.77 -0.78
N GLU A 69 6.29 2.68 -1.78
CA GLU A 69 5.87 2.67 -3.19
C GLU A 69 5.00 1.45 -3.52
N ARG A 70 5.35 0.28 -2.97
CA ARG A 70 4.56 -0.94 -3.10
C ARG A 70 3.17 -0.79 -2.48
N ASN A 71 3.10 -0.28 -1.24
CA ASN A 71 1.82 -0.05 -0.56
C ASN A 71 0.94 0.93 -1.34
N LYS A 72 1.51 2.04 -1.82
CA LYS A 72 0.84 3.01 -2.69
C LYS A 72 0.28 2.33 -3.94
N ARG A 73 1.08 1.54 -4.66
CA ARG A 73 0.66 0.84 -5.88
C ARG A 73 -0.50 -0.11 -5.62
N CYS A 74 -0.43 -0.90 -4.55
CA CYS A 74 -1.48 -1.83 -4.17
C CYS A 74 -2.79 -1.12 -3.81
N LEU A 75 -2.74 -0.03 -3.03
CA LEU A 75 -3.93 0.76 -2.70
C LEU A 75 -4.57 1.35 -3.96
N LEU A 76 -3.78 1.98 -4.83
CA LEU A 76 -4.30 2.55 -6.08
C LEU A 76 -4.92 1.49 -6.99
N ALA A 77 -4.26 0.34 -7.15
CA ALA A 77 -4.82 -0.77 -7.92
C ALA A 77 -6.13 -1.29 -7.32
N TYR A 78 -6.18 -1.42 -5.99
CA TYR A 78 -7.39 -1.86 -5.28
C TYR A 78 -8.58 -0.93 -5.56
N MET A 79 -8.37 0.37 -5.34
CA MET A 79 -9.40 1.40 -5.55
C MET A 79 -9.82 1.53 -7.02
N TYR A 80 -8.87 1.40 -7.95
CA TYR A 80 -9.15 1.47 -9.38
C TYR A 80 -10.08 0.35 -9.83
N VAL A 81 -9.79 -0.91 -9.45
CA VAL A 81 -10.63 -2.06 -9.82
C VAL A 81 -12.04 -1.90 -9.29
N LEU A 82 -12.19 -1.53 -8.02
CA LEU A 82 -13.52 -1.30 -7.43
C LEU A 82 -14.29 -0.18 -8.15
N THR A 83 -13.62 0.94 -8.45
CA THR A 83 -14.24 2.06 -9.19
C THR A 83 -14.71 1.63 -10.58
N VAL A 84 -13.92 0.83 -11.29
CA VAL A 84 -14.29 0.29 -12.60
C VAL A 84 -15.51 -0.63 -12.48
N GLN A 85 -15.56 -1.51 -11.48
CA GLN A 85 -16.70 -2.41 -11.24
C GLN A 85 -17.99 -1.64 -10.95
N VAL A 86 -17.94 -0.63 -10.07
CA VAL A 86 -19.09 0.26 -9.80
C VAL A 86 -19.55 0.96 -11.09
N SER A 87 -18.59 1.46 -11.87
CA SER A 87 -18.88 2.15 -13.14
C SER A 87 -19.51 1.24 -14.20
N LEU A 88 -19.30 -0.07 -14.14
CA LEU A 88 -19.93 -1.05 -15.02
C LEU A 88 -21.35 -1.37 -14.55
N GLN A 89 -21.56 -1.51 -13.24
CA GLN A 89 -22.90 -1.75 -12.67
C GLN A 89 -23.86 -0.58 -12.90
N LEU A 90 -23.38 0.67 -12.83
CA LEU A 90 -24.20 1.85 -13.10
C LEU A 90 -24.60 2.04 -14.58
N ARG A 91 -24.00 1.27 -15.50
CA ARG A 91 -24.31 1.33 -16.95
C ARG A 91 -25.32 0.27 -17.40
N GLN A 92 -25.66 -0.69 -16.54
CA GLN A 92 -26.68 -1.71 -16.78
C GLN A 92 -28.02 -1.25 -16.22
#